data_AF-A0A7G6SJ50-F1
#
_entry.id   AF-A0A7G6SJ50-F1
#
_cell.length_a   1.000
_cell.length_b   1.000
_cell.length_c   1.000
_cell.angle_alpha   90.00
_cell.angle_beta   90.00
_cell.angle_gamma   90.00
#
_symmetry.space_group_name_H-M   'P 1'
#
loop_
_entity.id
_entity.type
_entity.pdbx_description
1 polymer ?
#
loop_
_entity_poly.entity_id
_entity_poly.type
_entity_poly.pdbx_seq_one_letter_code
_entity_poly.pdbx_strand_id
1 'polypeptide(L)'
;MKRIALALGALSLLSSAYAQEATKPAADPQTPAVATPDTKNPAAPVAGANSFTEGQAEKRIEAKGYSDITAMTKGDDGIWSATAIKDGKTVNVKLDYQGNITEAAK
;
A
#
# COMPACT_ATOMS: atom_id res chain seq x y z
N MET A 1 40.10 -13.54 -65.76
CA MET A 1 39.76 -14.92 -66.16
C MET A 1 40.53 -15.90 -65.28
N LYS A 2 39.83 -16.81 -64.56
CA LYS A 2 40.31 -18.11 -64.02
C LYS A 2 41.44 -18.02 -62.95
N ARG A 3 41.43 -18.68 -61.78
CA ARG A 3 40.77 -19.91 -61.28
C ARG A 3 40.77 -19.93 -59.74
N ILE A 4 39.79 -20.65 -59.19
CA ILE A 4 39.61 -21.04 -57.79
C ILE A 4 40.64 -22.11 -57.38
N ALA A 5 41.14 -22.06 -56.15
CA ALA A 5 41.70 -23.23 -55.46
C ALA A 5 41.42 -23.14 -53.94
N LEU A 6 40.83 -24.21 -53.41
CA LEU A 6 40.59 -24.48 -51.99
C LEU A 6 41.90 -24.70 -51.23
N ALA A 7 41.92 -24.32 -49.95
CA ALA A 7 42.73 -25.00 -48.94
C ALA A 7 41.99 -25.02 -47.60
N LEU A 8 41.74 -26.23 -47.11
CA LEU A 8 41.24 -26.54 -45.77
C LEU A 8 42.28 -26.11 -44.71
N GLY A 9 41.81 -25.59 -43.59
CA GLY A 9 42.65 -25.36 -42.41
C GLY A 9 41.78 -25.04 -41.20
N ALA A 10 41.49 -26.06 -40.41
CA ALA A 10 40.79 -25.98 -39.13
C ALA A 10 41.53 -25.05 -38.15
N LEU A 11 40.81 -24.27 -37.35
CA LEU A 11 40.84 -24.39 -35.89
C LEU A 11 39.81 -23.42 -35.28
N SER A 12 38.77 -24.00 -34.69
CA SER A 12 37.76 -23.31 -33.90
C SER A 12 38.38 -22.73 -32.62
N LEU A 13 38.39 -21.40 -32.50
CA LEU A 13 38.51 -20.72 -31.21
C LEU A 13 37.12 -20.23 -30.80
N LEU A 14 36.66 -20.82 -29.71
CA LEU A 14 35.40 -20.57 -29.04
C LEU A 14 35.25 -19.08 -28.75
N SER A 15 34.43 -18.40 -29.54
CA SER A 15 33.96 -17.06 -29.18
C SER A 15 32.87 -17.26 -28.13
N SER A 16 33.22 -17.08 -26.87
CA SER A 16 32.25 -16.89 -25.80
C SER A 16 31.50 -15.59 -26.09
N ALA A 17 30.39 -15.70 -26.81
CA ALA A 17 29.41 -14.63 -26.89
C ALA A 17 28.81 -14.48 -25.49
N TYR A 18 29.25 -13.47 -24.76
CA TYR A 18 28.52 -13.00 -23.59
C TYR A 18 27.20 -12.43 -24.14
N ALA A 19 26.14 -13.22 -24.05
CA ALA A 19 24.79 -12.70 -24.18
C ALA A 19 24.58 -11.74 -23.00
N GLN A 20 24.84 -10.45 -23.21
CA GLN A 20 24.23 -9.42 -22.38
C GLN A 20 22.75 -9.43 -22.70
N GLU A 21 22.03 -10.38 -22.10
CA GLU A 21 20.62 -10.20 -21.86
C GLU A 21 20.53 -9.08 -20.84
N ALA A 22 20.38 -7.86 -21.33
CA ALA A 22 19.94 -6.75 -20.52
C ALA A 22 18.57 -7.15 -19.98
N THR A 23 18.55 -7.68 -18.76
CA THR A 23 17.34 -7.77 -17.96
C THR A 23 16.84 -6.34 -17.77
N LYS A 24 15.96 -5.92 -18.68
CA LYS A 24 15.07 -4.79 -18.52
C LYS A 24 14.54 -4.89 -17.09
N PRO A 25 14.75 -3.89 -16.22
CA PRO A 25 14.11 -3.88 -14.93
C PRO A 25 12.62 -4.12 -15.16
N ALA A 26 12.09 -5.20 -14.59
CA ALA A 26 10.66 -5.33 -14.45
C ALA A 26 10.25 -4.07 -13.70
N ALA A 27 9.50 -3.20 -14.38
CA ALA A 27 8.87 -2.08 -13.73
C ALA A 27 7.98 -2.71 -12.66
N ASP A 28 8.45 -2.63 -11.42
CA ASP A 28 7.66 -2.88 -10.24
C ASP A 28 6.33 -2.15 -10.49
N PRO A 29 5.18 -2.83 -10.56
CA PRO A 29 3.91 -2.14 -10.66
C PRO A 29 3.66 -1.49 -9.31
N GLN A 30 4.39 -0.39 -9.05
CA GLN A 30 4.02 0.63 -8.10
C GLN A 30 2.73 1.22 -8.67
N THR A 31 1.59 0.60 -8.39
CA THR A 31 0.35 1.36 -8.27
C THR A 31 0.56 2.23 -7.05
N PRO A 32 0.88 3.53 -7.20
CA PRO A 32 0.96 4.39 -6.05
C PRO A 32 -0.45 4.37 -5.46
N ALA A 33 -0.59 3.97 -4.20
CA ALA A 33 -1.84 4.20 -3.50
C ALA A 33 -2.02 5.72 -3.44
N VAL A 34 -2.78 6.27 -4.39
CA VAL A 34 -3.19 7.68 -4.36
C VAL A 34 -4.23 7.77 -3.25
N ALA A 35 -3.76 7.93 -2.02
CA ALA A 35 -4.61 8.43 -0.96
C ALA A 35 -4.85 9.91 -1.30
N THR A 36 -6.00 10.23 -1.92
CA THR A 36 -6.50 11.61 -1.98
C THR A 36 -6.80 12.05 -0.55
N PRO A 37 -5.95 12.87 0.11
CA PRO A 37 -6.03 13.10 1.54
C PRO A 37 -7.19 14.01 1.96
N ASP A 38 -7.79 14.74 1.01
CA ASP A 38 -8.49 15.99 1.33
C ASP A 38 -10.01 15.96 1.13
N THR A 39 -10.57 14.91 0.51
CA THR A 39 -12.02 14.78 0.41
C THR A 39 -12.54 13.97 1.57
N LYS A 40 -13.19 14.65 2.54
CA LYS A 40 -14.04 13.97 3.52
C LYS A 40 -15.09 13.18 2.76
N ASN A 41 -14.95 11.85 2.74
CA ASN A 41 -15.90 10.97 2.08
C ASN A 41 -17.27 11.13 2.76
N PRO A 42 -18.30 11.66 2.08
CA PRO A 42 -19.62 11.85 2.68
C PRO A 42 -20.31 10.53 3.06
N ALA A 43 -19.83 9.40 2.51
CA ALA A 43 -20.33 8.06 2.81
C ALA A 43 -19.50 7.29 3.86
N ALA A 44 -18.51 7.93 4.51
CA ALA A 44 -17.77 7.30 5.59
C ALA A 44 -18.63 7.19 6.87
N PRO A 45 -18.41 6.16 7.71
CA PRO A 45 -17.44 5.07 7.54
C PRO A 45 -17.96 3.96 6.61
N VAL A 46 -17.06 3.42 5.77
CA VAL A 46 -17.41 2.36 4.80
C VAL A 46 -17.10 0.98 5.38
N ALA A 47 -18.08 0.06 5.36
CA ALA A 47 -17.85 -1.33 5.77
C ALA A 47 -16.87 -2.06 4.84
N GLY A 48 -16.06 -2.97 5.38
CA GLY A 48 -15.12 -3.76 4.60
C GLY A 48 -14.07 -4.48 5.45
N ALA A 49 -13.41 -5.48 4.86
CA ALA A 49 -12.37 -6.23 5.55
C ALA A 49 -11.21 -5.30 5.95
N ASN A 50 -11.15 -4.99 7.25
CA ASN A 50 -10.17 -4.09 7.80
C ASN A 50 -8.95 -4.86 8.28
N SER A 51 -7.76 -4.48 7.82
CA SER A 51 -6.49 -5.12 8.20
C SER A 51 -5.76 -4.42 9.33
N PHE A 52 -6.27 -3.30 9.84
CA PHE A 52 -5.67 -2.62 10.99
C PHE A 52 -5.81 -3.48 12.24
N THR A 53 -4.70 -3.63 12.96
CA THR A 53 -4.72 -4.08 14.34
C THR A 53 -5.27 -2.95 15.24
N GLU A 54 -5.68 -3.30 16.45
CA GLU A 54 -6.18 -2.34 17.43
C GLU A 54 -5.20 -1.17 17.64
N GLY A 55 -3.91 -1.48 17.88
CA GLY A 55 -2.89 -0.45 18.07
C GLY A 55 -2.56 0.36 16.82
N GLN A 56 -2.82 -0.15 15.61
CA GLN A 56 -2.71 0.65 14.38
C GLN A 56 -3.91 1.60 14.23
N ALA A 57 -5.11 1.12 14.58
CA ALA A 57 -6.32 1.94 14.62
C ALA A 57 -6.19 3.08 15.63
N GLU A 58 -5.71 2.76 16.84
CA GLU A 58 -5.48 3.72 17.92
C GLU A 58 -4.51 4.81 17.48
N LYS A 59 -3.31 4.46 17.03
CA LYS A 59 -2.31 5.43 16.52
C LYS A 59 -2.86 6.35 15.45
N ARG A 60 -3.74 5.83 14.59
CA ARG A 60 -4.34 6.62 13.51
C ARG A 60 -5.41 7.58 14.03
N ILE A 61 -6.18 7.16 15.04
CA ILE A 61 -7.10 8.03 15.75
C ILE A 61 -6.31 9.11 16.52
N GLU A 62 -5.26 8.77 17.27
CA GLU A 62 -4.40 9.74 17.95
C GLU A 62 -3.81 10.78 16.98
N ALA A 63 -3.32 10.35 15.82
CA ALA A 63 -2.77 11.22 14.78
C ALA A 63 -3.78 12.26 14.22
N LYS A 64 -5.08 12.09 14.48
CA LYS A 64 -6.13 13.07 14.13
C LYS A 64 -6.52 14.00 15.30
N GLY A 65 -5.72 14.01 16.37
CA GLY A 65 -5.87 14.92 17.51
C GLY A 65 -6.88 14.46 18.56
N TYR A 66 -7.20 13.17 18.59
CA TYR A 66 -8.02 12.58 19.65
C TYR A 66 -7.12 12.10 20.78
N SER A 67 -7.58 12.23 22.02
CA SER A 67 -6.90 11.72 23.24
C SER A 67 -7.81 10.76 24.01
N ASP A 68 -7.27 10.14 25.06
CA ASP A 68 -8.05 9.33 26.01
C ASP A 68 -8.90 8.24 25.31
N ILE A 69 -8.30 7.57 24.34
CA ILE A 69 -8.96 6.55 23.53
C ILE A 69 -9.22 5.33 24.40
N THR A 70 -10.48 4.92 24.48
CA THR A 70 -10.96 3.81 25.30
C THR A 70 -12.04 3.03 24.57
N ALA A 71 -12.33 1.81 25.06
CA ALA A 71 -13.37 0.94 24.49
C ALA A 71 -13.22 0.72 22.98
N MET A 72 -11.97 0.53 22.52
CA MET A 72 -11.67 0.21 21.13
C MET A 72 -12.22 -1.18 20.79
N THR A 73 -12.99 -1.29 19.72
CA THR A 73 -13.60 -2.55 19.29
C THR A 73 -13.80 -2.55 17.79
N LYS A 74 -13.49 -3.68 17.15
CA LYS A 74 -13.76 -3.89 15.73
C LYS A 74 -15.12 -4.58 15.57
N GLY A 75 -16.02 -3.97 14.82
CA GLY A 75 -17.28 -4.58 14.43
C GLY A 75 -17.11 -5.66 13.37
N ASP A 76 -18.14 -6.49 13.18
CA ASP A 76 -18.19 -7.52 12.12
C ASP A 76 -18.17 -6.90 10.72
N ASP A 77 -18.58 -5.63 10.60
CA ASP A 77 -18.47 -4.79 9.41
C ASP A 77 -17.04 -4.32 9.11
N GLY A 78 -16.09 -4.65 9.98
CA GLY A 78 -14.70 -4.23 9.92
C GLY A 78 -14.46 -2.77 10.34
N ILE A 79 -15.45 -2.09 10.90
CA ILE A 79 -15.29 -0.71 11.38
C ILE A 79 -14.78 -0.75 12.82
N TRP A 80 -13.65 -0.09 13.07
CA TRP A 80 -13.17 0.17 14.43
C TRP A 80 -14.01 1.28 15.05
N SER A 81 -14.50 1.07 16.28
CA SER A 81 -15.20 2.08 17.07
C SER A 81 -14.48 2.25 18.42
N ALA A 82 -14.39 3.49 18.90
CA ALA A 82 -13.80 3.82 20.20
C ALA A 82 -14.51 5.03 20.82
N THR A 83 -14.33 5.22 22.13
CA THR A 83 -14.59 6.50 22.79
C THR A 83 -13.29 7.28 22.88
N ALA A 84 -13.31 8.58 22.59
CA ALA A 84 -12.14 9.44 22.71
C ALA A 84 -12.53 10.85 23.14
N ILE A 85 -11.55 11.68 23.49
CA ILE A 85 -11.69 13.10 23.76
C ILE A 85 -11.15 13.90 22.59
N LYS A 86 -11.91 14.90 22.14
CA LYS A 86 -11.45 15.90 21.17
C LYS A 86 -12.06 17.26 21.52
N ASP A 87 -11.24 18.30 21.53
CA ASP A 87 -11.64 19.65 21.92
C ASP A 87 -12.34 19.71 23.29
N GLY A 88 -11.88 18.87 24.24
CA GLY A 88 -12.43 18.75 25.60
C GLY A 88 -13.79 18.04 25.69
N LYS A 89 -14.29 17.45 24.59
CA LYS A 89 -15.57 16.72 24.54
C LYS A 89 -15.34 15.23 24.32
N THR A 90 -16.12 14.41 25.01
CA THR A 90 -16.17 12.98 24.74
C THR A 90 -16.96 12.71 23.46
N VAL A 91 -16.37 11.96 22.55
CA VAL A 91 -16.94 11.59 21.25
C VAL A 91 -16.81 10.09 21.03
N ASN A 92 -17.74 9.52 20.26
CA ASN A 92 -17.58 8.22 19.66
C ASN A 92 -16.86 8.38 18.32
N VAL A 93 -15.74 7.68 18.15
CA VAL A 93 -14.92 7.72 16.94
C VAL A 93 -15.12 6.41 16.19
N LYS A 94 -15.28 6.49 14.86
CA LYS A 94 -15.29 5.35 13.97
C LYS A 94 -14.17 5.47 12.94
N LEU A 95 -13.51 4.35 12.67
CA LEU A 95 -12.43 4.21 11.70
C LEU A 95 -12.74 3.07 10.75
N ASP A 96 -12.83 3.37 9.46
CA ASP A 96 -13.06 2.34 8.42
C ASP A 96 -11.76 1.71 7.89
N TYR A 97 -11.90 0.69 7.04
CA TYR A 97 -10.77 -0.03 6.45
C TYR A 97 -9.88 0.83 5.53
N GLN A 98 -10.40 1.96 5.04
CA GLN A 98 -9.67 2.91 4.20
C GLN A 98 -8.90 3.92 5.04
N GLY A 99 -9.12 3.92 6.35
CA GLY A 99 -8.48 4.84 7.27
C GLY A 99 -9.22 6.17 7.42
N ASN A 100 -10.48 6.26 7.00
CA ASN A 100 -11.33 7.44 7.24
C ASN A 100 -11.81 7.43 8.69
N ILE A 101 -11.80 8.62 9.31
CA ILE A 101 -12.24 8.80 10.69
C ILE A 101 -13.47 9.70 10.73
N THR A 102 -14.52 9.24 11.39
CA THR A 102 -15.73 10.01 11.69
C THR A 102 -15.94 10.08 13.19
N GLU A 103 -16.56 11.15 13.67
CA GLU A 103 -16.90 11.33 15.08
C GLU A 103 -18.38 11.65 15.23
N ALA A 104 -18.96 11.22 16.35
CA ALA A 104 -20.27 11.62 16.81
C ALA A 104 -20.19 11.99 18.29
N ALA A 105 -21.00 12.95 18.74
CA ALA A 105 -21.13 13.21 20.17
C ALA A 105 -21.61 11.93 20.86
N LYS A 106 -20.99 11.62 22.00
CA LYS A 106 -21.39 10.47 22.83
C LYS A 106 -22.67 10.78 23.61
#